data_AF-A0A8K1D9S7-F1
#
_entry.id   AF-A0A8K1D9S7-F1
#
_cell.length_a   1.000
_cell.length_b   1.000
_cell.length_c   1.000
_cell.angle_alpha   90.00
_cell.angle_beta   90.00
_cell.angle_gamma   90.00
#
_symmetry.space_group_name_H-M   'P 1'
#
loop_
_entity.id
_entity.type
_entity.pdbx_description
1 polymer ?
#
loop_
_entity_poly.entity_id
_entity_poly.type
_entity_poly.pdbx_seq_one_letter_code
_entity_poly.pdbx_strand_id
1 'polypeptide(L)'
;MSPVSPVSLVSPLPPGKGPETLFAGQRLDDNEWHSVRVARRGRSLQLAVDNVTVEGQLSGSHTRLEFHNIETGIVTERRFLAVVPSNFLGHLSGLVFNGLPYLDLCRDGDISSCELNARFGRRAIVADPVAFGGRGSYVALATLQAFASFHLFFQFKTTAPDGLILFNGGSGSDFLVVELVKGYIHYVFDLGEGPSLMKGNSEQPLHDGRWHEVAVAREGGALHGLRVDGRPVTQHGQGARGLQLKGELYVGGVSPGLLGRLPRLVASRGGFRGCLASLDLNGRLPDLLGDALRRVGDVRRGCDGPSTTCAEDSCAHGGVCLQQWDGFTCDCSMTAFGGAGCAE
;
A
#
# COMPACT_ATOMS: atom_id res chain seq x y z
N MET A 1 -0.88 -7.50 1.07
CA MET A 1 -1.95 -7.20 0.08
C MET A 1 -2.97 -6.29 0.75
N SER A 2 -3.72 -5.47 -0.01
CA SER A 2 -4.66 -4.48 0.54
C SER A 2 -5.47 -5.05 1.72
N PRO A 3 -5.76 -4.26 2.77
CA PRO A 3 -6.52 -4.73 3.91
C PRO A 3 -7.89 -5.15 3.38
N VAL A 4 -8.08 -6.46 3.26
CA VAL A 4 -9.38 -7.00 2.93
C VAL A 4 -10.21 -6.70 4.16
N SER A 5 -11.06 -5.67 4.08
CA SER A 5 -12.15 -5.50 5.02
C SER A 5 -12.80 -6.87 5.22
N PRO A 6 -13.19 -7.26 6.44
CA PRO A 6 -13.80 -8.56 6.69
C PRO A 6 -14.82 -8.86 5.60
N VAL A 7 -14.72 -10.04 4.98
CA VAL A 7 -15.41 -10.37 3.73
C VAL A 7 -16.89 -9.98 3.88
N SER A 8 -17.26 -8.88 3.22
CA SER A 8 -18.58 -8.28 3.37
C SER A 8 -19.47 -8.78 2.26
N LEU A 9 -20.46 -9.60 2.60
CA LEU A 9 -21.55 -9.90 1.68
C LEU A 9 -22.49 -8.71 1.67
N VAL A 10 -22.64 -8.05 0.52
CA VAL A 10 -23.66 -7.01 0.30
C VAL A 10 -24.65 -7.54 -0.71
N SER A 11 -25.88 -7.83 -0.28
CA SER A 11 -26.96 -8.14 -1.22
C SER A 11 -27.63 -6.82 -1.65
N PRO A 12 -27.69 -6.49 -2.95
CA PRO A 12 -28.59 -5.43 -3.41
C PRO A 12 -30.03 -5.85 -3.14
N LEU A 13 -30.79 -4.99 -2.47
CA LEU A 13 -32.22 -5.18 -2.18
C LEU A 13 -33.04 -4.13 -2.96
N PRO A 14 -34.34 -4.42 -3.24
CA PRO A 14 -35.25 -3.43 -3.83
C PRO A 14 -35.39 -2.17 -2.96
N PRO A 15 -35.87 -1.04 -3.52
CA PRO A 15 -35.81 0.26 -2.88
C PRO A 15 -36.52 0.28 -1.52
N GLY A 16 -35.79 0.64 -0.46
CA GLY A 16 -36.35 0.95 0.87
C GLY A 16 -35.76 0.19 2.06
N LYS A 17 -34.88 -0.80 1.86
CA LYS A 17 -34.16 -1.48 2.95
C LYS A 17 -32.66 -1.51 2.65
N GLY A 18 -31.86 -1.09 3.65
CA GLY A 18 -30.39 -1.05 3.54
C GLY A 18 -29.77 -2.44 3.34
N PRO A 19 -28.48 -2.50 3.00
CA PRO A 19 -27.77 -3.75 2.78
C PRO A 19 -27.71 -4.60 4.05
N GLU A 20 -27.86 -5.92 3.89
CA GLU A 20 -27.58 -6.91 4.93
C GLU A 20 -26.13 -7.34 4.82
N THR A 21 -25.38 -7.32 5.92
CA THR A 21 -23.94 -7.60 5.95
C THR A 21 -23.58 -8.67 6.97
N LEU A 22 -22.68 -9.57 6.57
CA LEU A 22 -22.02 -10.53 7.44
C LEU A 22 -20.50 -10.34 7.34
N PHE A 23 -19.81 -10.63 8.44
CA PHE A 23 -18.37 -10.48 8.57
C PHE A 23 -17.79 -11.75 9.19
N ALA A 24 -16.68 -12.25 8.64
CA ALA A 24 -15.96 -13.41 9.16
C ALA A 24 -14.45 -13.25 8.94
N GLY A 25 -13.67 -13.82 9.86
CA GLY A 25 -12.20 -13.74 9.85
C GLY A 25 -11.64 -12.43 10.43
N GLN A 26 -10.33 -12.43 10.68
CA GLN A 26 -9.55 -11.29 11.14
C GLN A 26 -8.15 -11.38 10.55
N ARG A 27 -7.52 -10.24 10.22
CA ARG A 27 -6.12 -10.17 9.72
C ARG A 27 -5.87 -11.05 8.48
N LEU A 28 -6.80 -10.99 7.52
CA LEU A 28 -6.77 -11.78 6.28
C LEU A 28 -5.86 -11.18 5.19
N ASP A 29 -5.18 -10.09 5.51
CA ASP A 29 -4.27 -9.32 4.66
C ASP A 29 -2.79 -9.70 4.89
N ASP A 30 -2.57 -10.92 5.38
CA ASP A 30 -1.27 -11.48 5.72
C ASP A 30 -0.43 -11.92 4.51
N ASN A 31 -1.03 -11.95 3.30
CA ASN A 31 -0.44 -12.44 2.04
C ASN A 31 -0.44 -13.97 1.90
N GLU A 32 -1.19 -14.67 2.76
CA GLU A 32 -1.45 -16.10 2.66
C GLU A 32 -2.79 -16.38 1.94
N TRP A 33 -2.99 -17.63 1.55
CA TRP A 33 -4.23 -18.05 0.92
C TRP A 33 -5.33 -18.27 1.96
N HIS A 34 -6.46 -17.61 1.78
CA HIS A 34 -7.69 -17.83 2.55
C HIS A 34 -8.80 -18.41 1.68
N SER A 35 -9.60 -19.30 2.26
CA SER A 35 -10.76 -19.91 1.59
C SER A 35 -12.06 -19.26 2.05
N VAL A 36 -12.78 -18.64 1.12
CA VAL A 36 -14.10 -18.04 1.37
C VAL A 36 -15.19 -18.93 0.79
N ARG A 37 -16.20 -19.28 1.60
CA ARG A 37 -17.39 -20.00 1.17
C ARG A 37 -18.65 -19.24 1.54
N VAL A 38 -19.55 -19.09 0.59
CA VAL A 38 -20.84 -18.42 0.78
C VAL A 38 -21.94 -19.40 0.42
N ALA A 39 -22.90 -19.58 1.32
CA ALA A 39 -24.13 -20.31 1.06
C ALA A 39 -25.34 -19.43 1.37
N ARG A 40 -26.33 -19.43 0.47
CA ARG A 40 -27.60 -18.74 0.66
C ARG A 40 -28.75 -19.70 0.41
N ARG A 41 -29.63 -19.88 1.39
CA ARG A 41 -30.86 -20.67 1.26
C ARG A 41 -32.06 -19.81 1.63
N GLY A 42 -32.71 -19.24 0.61
CA GLY A 42 -33.80 -18.29 0.80
C GLY A 42 -33.32 -17.06 1.57
N ARG A 43 -33.73 -16.94 2.84
CA ARG A 43 -33.33 -15.86 3.75
C ARG A 43 -32.12 -16.20 4.61
N SER A 44 -31.73 -17.47 4.70
CA SER A 44 -30.56 -17.90 5.47
C SER A 44 -29.29 -17.62 4.68
N LEU A 45 -28.33 -16.98 5.32
CA LEU A 45 -27.00 -16.71 4.82
C LEU A 45 -25.99 -17.42 5.71
N GLN A 46 -24.96 -17.98 5.10
CA GLN A 46 -23.81 -18.55 5.77
C GLN A 46 -22.55 -18.07 5.05
N LEU A 47 -21.63 -17.51 5.82
CA LEU A 47 -20.31 -17.08 5.37
C LEU A 47 -19.27 -17.86 6.17
N ALA A 48 -18.39 -18.59 5.48
CA ALA A 48 -17.24 -19.22 6.09
C ALA A 48 -15.96 -18.65 5.51
N VAL A 49 -15.02 -18.31 6.39
CA VAL A 49 -13.65 -17.91 6.04
C VAL A 49 -12.72 -18.87 6.79
N ASP A 50 -11.99 -19.67 6.03
CA ASP A 50 -11.20 -20.80 6.51
C ASP A 50 -12.02 -21.74 7.42
N ASN A 51 -11.74 -21.73 8.72
CA ASN A 51 -12.41 -22.55 9.73
C ASN A 51 -13.46 -21.77 10.53
N VAL A 52 -13.64 -20.46 10.27
CA VAL A 52 -14.60 -19.60 10.97
C VAL A 52 -15.86 -19.51 10.13
N THR A 53 -17.01 -19.89 10.71
CA THR A 53 -18.32 -19.80 10.05
C THR A 53 -19.24 -18.88 10.81
N VAL A 54 -19.94 -18.00 10.09
CA VAL A 54 -20.90 -17.04 10.60
C VAL A 54 -22.19 -17.18 9.82
N GLU A 55 -23.31 -17.22 10.53
CA GLU A 55 -24.64 -17.32 9.95
C GLU A 55 -25.42 -16.03 10.15
N GLY A 56 -26.33 -15.76 9.22
CA GLY A 56 -27.18 -14.59 9.24
C GLY A 56 -28.52 -14.85 8.59
N GLN A 57 -29.44 -13.91 8.78
CA GLN A 57 -30.77 -14.00 8.22
C GLN A 57 -31.19 -12.66 7.62
N LEU A 58 -31.55 -12.67 6.34
CA LEU A 58 -32.02 -11.49 5.62
C LEU A 58 -33.30 -10.95 6.26
N SER A 59 -33.34 -9.63 6.51
CA SER A 59 -34.57 -8.95 6.93
C SER A 59 -35.57 -8.83 5.79
N GLY A 60 -36.86 -8.93 6.12
CA GLY A 60 -37.95 -8.88 5.15
C GLY A 60 -38.25 -10.22 4.49
N SER A 61 -39.14 -10.18 3.48
CA SER A 61 -39.69 -11.36 2.81
C SER A 61 -39.06 -11.66 1.45
N HIS A 62 -38.24 -10.76 0.91
CA HIS A 62 -37.63 -10.92 -0.41
C HIS A 62 -36.49 -11.94 -0.35
N THR A 63 -36.47 -12.86 -1.31
CA THR A 63 -35.47 -13.93 -1.40
C THR A 63 -34.82 -14.08 -2.77
N ARG A 64 -35.41 -13.49 -3.83
CA ARG A 64 -34.87 -13.51 -5.18
C ARG A 64 -33.70 -12.52 -5.31
N LEU A 65 -32.65 -12.94 -6.02
CA LEU A 65 -31.50 -12.13 -6.39
C LEU A 65 -31.40 -12.14 -7.92
N GLU A 66 -31.31 -10.96 -8.51
CA GLU A 66 -31.15 -10.78 -9.96
C GLU A 66 -29.79 -10.11 -10.20
N PHE A 67 -29.00 -10.67 -11.11
CA PHE A 67 -27.69 -10.15 -11.50
C PHE A 67 -27.41 -10.57 -12.94
N HIS A 68 -26.57 -9.79 -13.62
CA HIS A 68 -26.17 -10.03 -15.01
C HIS A 68 -24.72 -10.51 -15.12
N ASN A 69 -23.85 -10.01 -14.22
CA ASN A 69 -22.42 -10.26 -14.25
C ASN A 69 -21.94 -10.85 -12.91
N ILE A 70 -20.92 -11.70 -12.97
CA ILE A 70 -20.10 -12.08 -11.82
C ILE A 70 -18.79 -11.30 -11.95
N GLU A 71 -18.62 -10.31 -11.08
CA GLU A 71 -17.44 -9.45 -11.08
C GLU A 71 -16.49 -9.85 -9.96
N THR A 72 -15.20 -9.94 -10.26
CA THR A 72 -14.18 -10.20 -9.25
C THR A 72 -13.11 -9.14 -9.28
N GLY A 73 -12.80 -8.61 -8.09
CA GLY A 73 -11.71 -7.66 -7.88
C GLY A 73 -11.94 -6.24 -8.38
N ILE A 74 -13.06 -5.98 -9.04
CA ILE A 74 -13.56 -4.64 -9.40
C ILE A 74 -15.06 -4.58 -9.19
N VAL A 75 -15.61 -3.37 -9.14
CA VAL A 75 -17.06 -3.13 -9.17
C VAL A 75 -17.37 -2.15 -10.30
N THR A 76 -18.06 -2.64 -11.33
CA THR A 76 -18.43 -1.84 -12.51
C THR A 76 -19.79 -1.18 -12.35
N GLU A 77 -20.77 -1.89 -11.78
CA GLU A 77 -22.11 -1.35 -11.54
C GLU A 77 -22.15 -0.58 -10.21
N ARG A 78 -22.26 0.74 -10.30
CA ARG A 78 -22.14 1.65 -9.15
C ARG A 78 -23.44 2.33 -8.77
N ARG A 79 -24.51 2.19 -9.59
CA ARG A 79 -25.76 2.96 -9.43
C ARG A 79 -26.44 2.80 -8.06
N PHE A 80 -26.23 1.66 -7.40
CA PHE A 80 -26.90 1.32 -6.15
C PHE A 80 -25.95 1.31 -4.93
N LEU A 81 -24.70 1.75 -5.10
CA LEU A 81 -23.71 1.76 -4.03
C LEU A 81 -23.48 3.20 -3.54
N ALA A 82 -23.75 3.42 -2.26
CA ALA A 82 -23.41 4.68 -1.59
C ALA A 82 -21.89 4.87 -1.45
N VAL A 83 -21.14 3.76 -1.33
CA VAL A 83 -19.68 3.71 -1.28
C VAL A 83 -19.22 2.58 -2.16
N VAL A 84 -18.33 2.88 -3.12
CA VAL A 84 -17.76 1.87 -4.02
C VAL A 84 -16.52 1.29 -3.34
N PRO A 85 -16.42 -0.05 -3.18
CA PRO A 85 -15.21 -0.69 -2.69
C PRO A 85 -14.02 -0.39 -3.60
N SER A 86 -12.83 -0.30 -3.02
CA SER A 86 -11.60 -0.23 -3.80
C SER A 86 -11.37 -1.49 -4.63
N ASN A 87 -10.61 -1.32 -5.72
CA ASN A 87 -10.17 -2.44 -6.53
C ASN A 87 -9.33 -3.40 -5.70
N PHE A 88 -9.37 -4.68 -6.04
CA PHE A 88 -8.61 -5.72 -5.38
C PHE A 88 -7.18 -5.75 -5.88
N LEU A 89 -6.23 -5.75 -4.94
CA LEU A 89 -4.81 -5.98 -5.19
C LEU A 89 -4.41 -7.32 -4.57
N GLY A 90 -4.36 -8.36 -5.39
CA GLY A 90 -3.98 -9.70 -4.94
C GLY A 90 -4.13 -10.77 -6.01
N HIS A 91 -4.07 -12.03 -5.59
CA HIS A 91 -4.40 -13.18 -6.43
C HIS A 91 -5.73 -13.78 -5.99
N LEU A 92 -6.54 -14.19 -6.96
CA LEU A 92 -7.74 -14.99 -6.73
C LEU A 92 -7.53 -16.36 -7.36
N SER A 93 -8.10 -17.39 -6.74
CA SER A 93 -8.07 -18.76 -7.23
C SER A 93 -9.37 -19.46 -6.87
N GLY A 94 -9.78 -20.44 -7.67
CA GLY A 94 -10.88 -21.34 -7.34
C GLY A 94 -12.26 -20.67 -7.20
N LEU A 95 -12.56 -19.63 -7.99
CA LEU A 95 -13.90 -19.05 -8.01
C LEU A 95 -14.91 -20.07 -8.57
N VAL A 96 -15.73 -20.60 -7.68
CA VAL A 96 -16.84 -21.49 -8.03
C VAL A 96 -18.16 -20.81 -7.66
N PHE A 97 -19.04 -20.64 -8.64
CA PHE A 97 -20.38 -20.10 -8.41
C PHE A 97 -21.42 -21.07 -8.97
N ASN A 98 -22.32 -21.55 -8.10
CA ASN A 98 -23.32 -22.59 -8.42
C ASN A 98 -22.72 -23.83 -9.11
N GLY A 99 -21.53 -24.26 -8.67
CA GLY A 99 -20.85 -25.45 -9.20
C GLY A 99 -20.02 -25.21 -10.47
N LEU A 100 -20.04 -24.00 -11.03
CA LEU A 100 -19.25 -23.66 -12.23
C LEU A 100 -17.93 -22.96 -11.85
N PRO A 101 -16.77 -23.48 -12.28
CA PRO A 101 -15.45 -22.90 -12.00
C PRO A 101 -15.09 -21.80 -13.02
N TYR A 102 -15.62 -20.60 -12.83
CA TYR A 102 -15.54 -19.52 -13.83
C TYR A 102 -14.12 -19.08 -14.21
N LEU A 103 -13.16 -19.13 -13.29
CA LEU A 103 -11.76 -18.76 -13.60
C LEU A 103 -11.09 -19.78 -14.53
N ASP A 104 -11.36 -21.07 -14.36
CA ASP A 104 -10.80 -22.12 -15.21
C ASP A 104 -11.49 -22.12 -16.58
N LEU A 105 -12.83 -22.04 -16.61
CA LEU A 105 -13.60 -21.93 -17.86
C LEU A 105 -13.16 -20.72 -18.69
N CYS A 106 -12.88 -19.59 -18.05
CA CYS A 106 -12.39 -18.40 -18.72
C CYS A 106 -10.95 -18.56 -19.24
N ARG A 107 -10.05 -19.19 -18.46
CA ARG A 107 -8.67 -19.46 -18.86
C ARG A 107 -8.61 -20.38 -20.09
N ASP A 108 -9.43 -21.42 -20.07
CA ASP A 108 -9.39 -22.50 -21.06
C ASP A 108 -10.20 -22.14 -22.32
N GLY A 109 -10.97 -21.05 -22.29
CA GLY A 109 -11.75 -20.55 -23.42
C GLY A 109 -13.10 -21.23 -23.61
N ASP A 110 -13.58 -21.95 -22.59
CA ASP A 110 -14.85 -22.69 -22.60
C ASP A 110 -16.09 -21.77 -22.53
N ILE A 111 -15.89 -20.50 -22.15
CA ILE A 111 -16.93 -19.47 -22.13
C ILE A 111 -16.50 -18.25 -22.95
N SER A 112 -17.38 -17.76 -23.82
CA SER A 112 -17.12 -16.57 -24.65
C SER A 112 -17.42 -15.25 -23.93
N SER A 113 -18.17 -15.30 -22.83
CA SER A 113 -18.61 -14.14 -22.05
C SER A 113 -17.65 -13.78 -20.91
N CYS A 114 -16.34 -13.97 -21.11
CA CYS A 114 -15.34 -13.60 -20.13
C CYS A 114 -14.59 -12.34 -20.58
N GLU A 115 -14.75 -11.25 -19.83
CA GLU A 115 -13.99 -10.01 -20.01
C GLU A 115 -12.96 -9.89 -18.90
N LEU A 116 -11.67 -9.85 -19.25
CA LEU A 116 -10.58 -9.82 -18.26
C LEU A 116 -9.48 -8.83 -18.65
N ASN A 117 -9.13 -7.96 -17.69
CA ASN A 117 -7.90 -7.16 -17.71
C ASN A 117 -6.86 -7.67 -16.70
N ALA A 118 -7.19 -8.76 -15.99
CA ALA A 118 -6.27 -9.47 -15.12
C ALA A 118 -5.29 -10.32 -15.95
N ARG A 119 -4.30 -10.92 -15.29
CA ARG A 119 -3.47 -11.94 -15.94
C ARG A 119 -3.42 -13.19 -15.08
N PHE A 120 -3.42 -14.34 -15.74
CA PHE A 120 -3.27 -15.64 -15.10
C PHE A 120 -1.85 -15.85 -14.56
N GLY A 121 -1.74 -16.68 -13.51
CA GLY A 121 -0.49 -17.04 -12.86
C GLY A 121 -0.15 -16.17 -11.65
N ARG A 122 0.55 -16.77 -10.67
CA ARG A 122 1.04 -16.08 -9.48
C ARG A 122 2.32 -15.32 -9.81
N ARG A 123 2.40 -14.06 -9.39
CA ARG A 123 3.60 -13.20 -9.50
C ARG A 123 3.59 -12.13 -8.43
N ALA A 124 4.74 -11.57 -8.11
CA ALA A 124 4.79 -10.35 -7.30
C ALA A 124 3.97 -9.24 -7.99
N ILE A 125 3.11 -8.56 -7.23
CA ILE A 125 2.29 -7.48 -7.73
C ILE A 125 2.95 -6.17 -7.32
N VAL A 126 3.21 -5.32 -8.32
CA VAL A 126 3.64 -3.92 -8.16
C VAL A 126 2.63 -3.10 -8.94
N ALA A 127 1.69 -2.48 -8.23
CA ALA A 127 0.60 -1.72 -8.84
C ALA A 127 0.97 -0.24 -8.97
N ASP A 128 0.66 0.37 -10.11
CA ASP A 128 0.80 1.80 -10.40
C ASP A 128 2.09 2.44 -9.84
N PRO A 129 3.28 1.95 -10.24
CA PRO A 129 4.53 2.50 -9.76
C PRO A 129 4.71 3.96 -10.20
N VAL A 130 5.22 4.79 -9.29
CA VAL A 130 5.53 6.21 -9.49
C VAL A 130 6.93 6.51 -8.97
N ALA A 131 7.75 7.13 -9.80
CA ALA A 131 9.11 7.55 -9.49
C ALA A 131 9.17 8.99 -8.95
N PHE A 132 9.97 9.19 -7.91
CA PHE A 132 10.33 10.47 -7.31
C PHE A 132 11.83 10.71 -7.55
N GLY A 133 12.15 11.59 -8.50
CA GLY A 133 13.51 11.75 -9.02
C GLY A 133 14.45 12.53 -8.10
N GLY A 134 13.93 13.54 -7.41
CA GLY A 134 14.71 14.44 -6.55
C GLY A 134 14.21 14.52 -5.11
N ARG A 135 15.10 14.84 -4.16
CA ARG A 135 14.81 15.00 -2.72
C ARG A 135 13.81 16.11 -2.38
N GLY A 136 13.48 16.99 -3.32
CA GLY A 136 12.41 18.00 -3.18
C GLY A 136 11.11 17.62 -3.86
N SER A 137 11.02 16.43 -4.46
CA SER A 137 9.86 16.00 -5.24
C SER A 137 8.82 15.38 -4.32
N TYR A 138 7.56 15.78 -4.49
CA TYR A 138 6.47 15.24 -3.68
C TYR A 138 5.12 15.41 -4.39
N VAL A 139 4.15 14.64 -3.94
CA VAL A 139 2.73 14.87 -4.21
C VAL A 139 1.98 15.13 -2.92
N ALA A 140 0.96 15.99 -2.99
CA ALA A 140 0.05 16.26 -1.89
C ALA A 140 -1.33 15.68 -2.23
N LEU A 141 -1.88 14.87 -1.34
CA LEU A 141 -3.19 14.23 -1.43
C LEU A 141 -4.13 14.80 -0.37
N ALA A 142 -5.41 14.45 -0.46
CA ALA A 142 -6.38 14.72 0.58
C ALA A 142 -5.96 14.10 1.93
N THR A 143 -6.42 14.68 3.04
CA THR A 143 -6.10 14.26 4.40
C THR A 143 -6.35 12.76 4.60
N LEU A 144 -5.37 12.08 5.19
CA LEU A 144 -5.49 10.67 5.53
C LEU A 144 -6.61 10.45 6.57
N GLN A 145 -7.52 9.53 6.26
CA GLN A 145 -8.60 9.13 7.16
C GLN A 145 -8.09 8.06 8.12
N ALA A 146 -7.55 8.46 9.28
CA ALA A 146 -6.87 7.56 10.22
C ALA A 146 -7.22 7.80 11.71
N PHE A 147 -8.47 8.15 12.01
CA PHE A 147 -8.87 8.59 13.36
C PHE A 147 -8.71 7.51 14.45
N ALA A 148 -9.52 6.45 14.41
CA ALA A 148 -9.54 5.42 15.46
C ALA A 148 -8.66 4.20 15.11
N SER A 149 -8.76 3.76 13.86
CA SER A 149 -7.95 2.69 13.29
C SER A 149 -7.55 3.09 11.87
N PHE A 150 -6.44 2.53 11.40
CA PHE A 150 -6.00 2.70 10.04
C PHE A 150 -5.12 1.54 9.60
N HIS A 151 -5.05 1.33 8.30
CA HIS A 151 -4.09 0.45 7.66
C HIS A 151 -3.47 1.15 6.45
N LEU A 152 -2.15 1.27 6.43
CA LEU A 152 -1.38 1.79 5.31
C LEU A 152 -0.56 0.65 4.73
N PHE A 153 -0.53 0.54 3.41
CA PHE A 153 0.37 -0.36 2.72
C PHE A 153 0.99 0.35 1.53
N PHE A 154 2.27 0.09 1.29
CA PHE A 154 2.94 0.51 0.06
C PHE A 154 4.15 -0.35 -0.18
N GLN A 155 4.60 -0.36 -1.42
CA GLN A 155 5.89 -0.88 -1.82
C GLN A 155 6.82 0.27 -2.19
N PHE A 156 8.10 0.12 -1.90
CA PHE A 156 9.11 1.09 -2.31
C PHE A 156 10.35 0.41 -2.90
N LYS A 157 11.06 1.13 -3.77
CA LYS A 157 12.36 0.73 -4.33
C LYS A 157 13.28 1.94 -4.32
N THR A 158 14.47 1.83 -3.74
CA THR A 158 15.44 2.93 -3.69
C THR A 158 16.87 2.42 -3.51
N THR A 159 17.85 3.25 -3.83
CA THR A 159 19.26 3.10 -3.42
C THR A 159 19.70 4.20 -2.45
N ALA A 160 18.82 5.15 -2.13
CA ALA A 160 19.10 6.20 -1.15
C ALA A 160 18.85 5.67 0.27
N PRO A 161 19.80 5.83 1.22
CA PRO A 161 19.63 5.31 2.58
C PRO A 161 18.67 6.14 3.44
N ASP A 162 18.38 7.39 3.06
CA ASP A 162 17.55 8.30 3.84
C ASP A 162 16.54 9.03 2.96
N GLY A 163 15.32 9.23 3.48
CA GLY A 163 14.31 10.05 2.83
C GLY A 163 12.91 9.97 3.46
N LEU A 164 12.20 11.09 3.47
CA LEU A 164 10.81 11.18 3.95
C LEU A 164 9.84 10.58 2.93
N ILE A 165 9.10 9.54 3.31
CA ILE A 165 8.18 8.81 2.41
C ILE A 165 6.74 9.32 2.55
N LEU A 166 6.21 9.38 3.78
CA LEU A 166 4.87 9.89 4.08
C LEU A 166 4.93 10.90 5.23
N PHE A 167 4.13 11.97 5.11
CA PHE A 167 3.90 12.92 6.20
C PHE A 167 2.47 13.45 6.17
N ASN A 168 1.74 13.35 7.28
CA ASN A 168 0.51 14.10 7.50
C ASN A 168 0.57 14.76 8.87
N GLY A 169 0.45 16.09 8.91
CA GLY A 169 0.26 16.82 10.16
C GLY A 169 -1.18 16.72 10.68
N GLY A 170 -1.40 17.23 11.88
CA GLY A 170 -2.68 17.19 12.57
C GLY A 170 -2.94 18.38 13.45
N SER A 171 -3.96 18.26 14.30
CA SER A 171 -4.30 19.27 15.31
C SER A 171 -3.30 19.21 16.47
N GLY A 172 -2.76 20.35 16.89
CA GLY A 172 -1.80 20.40 17.98
C GLY A 172 -0.49 19.70 17.60
N SER A 173 -0.10 18.67 18.35
CA SER A 173 1.10 17.87 18.08
C SER A 173 0.83 16.62 17.25
N ASP A 174 -0.40 16.37 16.79
CA ASP A 174 -0.72 15.15 16.04
C ASP A 174 0.04 15.10 14.72
N PHE A 175 0.67 13.97 14.44
CA PHE A 175 1.23 13.69 13.13
C PHE A 175 1.42 12.19 12.90
N LEU A 176 1.58 11.84 11.63
CA LEU A 176 2.03 10.53 11.17
C LEU A 176 3.13 10.72 10.13
N VAL A 177 4.22 9.98 10.29
CA VAL A 177 5.40 10.00 9.42
C VAL A 177 5.82 8.55 9.13
N VAL A 178 6.14 8.28 7.87
CA VAL A 178 6.96 7.13 7.49
C VAL A 178 8.18 7.64 6.75
N GLU A 179 9.36 7.20 7.17
CA GLU A 179 10.63 7.62 6.60
C GLU A 179 11.62 6.46 6.52
N LEU A 180 12.59 6.57 5.62
CA LEU A 180 13.74 5.69 5.56
C LEU A 180 14.92 6.39 6.25
N VAL A 181 15.60 5.69 7.16
CA VAL A 181 16.74 6.22 7.91
C VAL A 181 17.84 5.16 7.95
N LYS A 182 19.01 5.48 7.38
CA LYS A 182 20.14 4.55 7.24
C LYS A 182 19.73 3.20 6.62
N GLY A 183 18.75 3.23 5.71
CA GLY A 183 18.19 2.06 5.04
C GLY A 183 17.12 1.31 5.84
N TYR A 184 16.68 1.78 7.00
CA TYR A 184 15.63 1.11 7.79
C TYR A 184 14.36 1.95 7.83
N ILE A 185 13.21 1.29 7.73
CA ILE A 185 11.92 1.99 7.83
C ILE A 185 11.68 2.42 9.28
N HIS A 186 11.38 3.70 9.44
CA HIS A 186 10.92 4.29 10.68
C HIS A 186 9.47 4.76 10.51
N TYR A 187 8.63 4.39 11.46
CA TYR A 187 7.28 4.91 11.62
C TYR A 187 7.26 5.79 12.86
N VAL A 188 7.00 7.09 12.67
CA VAL A 188 6.98 8.10 13.73
C VAL A 188 5.60 8.71 13.81
N PHE A 189 5.05 8.80 15.01
CA PHE A 189 3.70 9.31 15.21
C PHE A 189 3.56 9.98 16.56
N ASP A 190 2.62 10.90 16.66
CA ASP A 190 2.20 11.51 17.92
C ASP A 190 0.67 11.59 17.92
N LEU A 191 0.08 11.10 19.02
CA LEU A 191 -1.35 11.10 19.28
C LEU A 191 -1.70 12.14 20.35
N GLY A 192 -0.88 13.17 20.57
CA GLY A 192 -1.08 14.23 21.57
C GLY A 192 -0.42 14.03 22.92
N GLU A 193 0.12 12.85 23.17
CA GLU A 193 0.78 12.48 24.42
C GLU A 193 2.31 12.35 24.27
N GLY A 194 2.83 12.76 23.10
CA GLY A 194 4.23 12.78 22.78
C GLY A 194 4.60 11.82 21.66
N PRO A 195 5.71 12.10 20.94
CA PRO A 195 6.08 11.34 19.76
C PRO A 195 6.61 9.95 20.15
N SER A 196 6.18 8.95 19.40
CA SER A 196 6.65 7.57 19.46
C SER A 196 7.35 7.21 18.14
N LEU A 197 8.39 6.37 18.23
CA LEU A 197 9.14 5.85 17.09
C LEU A 197 9.12 4.32 17.12
N MET A 198 8.73 3.73 16.00
CA MET A 198 8.85 2.30 15.72
C MET A 198 9.86 2.09 14.59
N LYS A 199 10.73 1.09 14.73
CA LYS A 199 11.68 0.69 13.68
C LYS A 199 11.24 -0.62 13.06
N GLY A 200 11.34 -0.72 11.74
CA GLY A 200 11.05 -1.94 11.00
C GLY A 200 12.05 -3.04 11.35
N ASN A 201 11.57 -4.28 11.45
CA ASN A 201 12.40 -5.45 11.72
C ASN A 201 12.95 -6.04 10.41
N SER A 202 14.00 -5.44 9.90
CA SER A 202 14.77 -5.93 8.75
C SER A 202 16.20 -6.20 9.18
N GLU A 203 16.78 -7.30 8.69
CA GLU A 203 18.17 -7.68 9.01
C GLU A 203 19.19 -6.90 8.18
N GLN A 204 18.79 -6.46 6.99
CA GLN A 204 19.63 -5.74 6.05
C GLN A 204 19.01 -4.38 5.71
N PRO A 205 19.82 -3.38 5.34
CA PRO A 205 19.32 -2.10 4.83
C PRO A 205 18.50 -2.28 3.54
N LEU A 206 17.37 -1.58 3.45
CA LEU A 206 16.34 -1.69 2.41
C LEU A 206 16.56 -0.74 1.23
N HIS A 207 17.79 -0.24 1.06
CA HIS A 207 18.19 0.63 -0.06
C HIS A 207 19.04 -0.16 -1.06
N ASP A 208 18.66 -1.41 -1.31
CA ASP A 208 19.38 -2.37 -2.16
C ASP A 208 18.91 -2.34 -3.64
N GLY A 209 18.05 -1.39 -3.98
CA GLY A 209 17.47 -1.26 -5.32
C GLY A 209 16.38 -2.30 -5.64
N ARG A 210 15.86 -3.04 -4.65
CA ARG A 210 14.75 -3.99 -4.82
C ARG A 210 13.44 -3.45 -4.25
N TRP A 211 12.34 -4.10 -4.63
CA TRP A 211 11.02 -3.78 -4.08
C TRP A 211 10.89 -4.37 -2.67
N HIS A 212 10.58 -3.51 -1.72
CA HIS A 212 10.26 -3.88 -0.34
C HIS A 212 8.81 -3.50 -0.01
N GLU A 213 8.17 -4.29 0.84
CA GLU A 213 6.80 -4.11 1.29
C GLU A 213 6.77 -3.50 2.69
N VAL A 214 5.94 -2.48 2.88
CA VAL A 214 5.72 -1.83 4.17
C VAL A 214 4.23 -1.77 4.47
N ALA A 215 3.84 -2.29 5.63
CA ALA A 215 2.50 -2.10 6.18
C ALA A 215 2.57 -1.43 7.55
N VAL A 216 1.75 -0.42 7.77
CA VAL A 216 1.60 0.28 9.06
C VAL A 216 0.15 0.22 9.46
N ALA A 217 -0.15 -0.29 10.64
CA ALA A 217 -1.52 -0.47 11.09
C ALA A 217 -1.72 -0.03 12.54
N ARG A 218 -2.95 0.35 12.85
CA ARG A 218 -3.44 0.56 14.20
C ARG A 218 -4.85 -0.01 14.28
N GLU A 219 -5.05 -1.04 15.09
CA GLU A 219 -6.33 -1.73 15.27
C GLU A 219 -7.15 -1.15 16.43
N GLY A 220 -7.00 0.16 16.70
CA GLY A 220 -7.60 0.84 17.84
C GLY A 220 -6.71 0.83 19.10
N GLY A 221 -7.00 1.75 20.03
CA GLY A 221 -6.23 1.89 21.27
C GLY A 221 -4.78 2.32 21.03
N ALA A 222 -3.86 1.93 21.90
CA ALA A 222 -2.45 2.34 21.84
C ALA A 222 -1.55 1.35 21.06
N LEU A 223 -2.08 0.24 20.53
CA LEU A 223 -1.26 -0.77 19.87
C LEU A 223 -1.08 -0.45 18.39
N HIS A 224 0.17 -0.29 17.98
CA HIS A 224 0.57 -0.05 16.60
C HIS A 224 1.35 -1.25 16.05
N GLY A 225 1.18 -1.52 14.76
CA GLY A 225 1.90 -2.54 14.02
C GLY A 225 2.69 -1.93 12.86
N LEU A 226 3.91 -2.40 12.66
CA LEU A 226 4.76 -2.13 11.49
C LEU A 226 5.25 -3.47 10.96
N ARG A 227 5.01 -3.75 9.68
CA ARG A 227 5.48 -4.97 9.00
C ARG A 227 6.32 -4.57 7.80
N VAL A 228 7.54 -5.08 7.74
CA VAL A 228 8.46 -4.88 6.61
C VAL A 228 8.82 -6.24 6.04
N ASP A 229 8.58 -6.47 4.75
CA ASP A 229 8.82 -7.74 4.05
C ASP A 229 8.32 -8.98 4.83
N GLY A 230 7.09 -8.88 5.35
CA GLY A 230 6.46 -9.96 6.12
C GLY A 230 6.91 -10.09 7.58
N ARG A 231 7.86 -9.27 8.07
CA ARG A 231 8.35 -9.30 9.46
C ARG A 231 7.64 -8.26 10.33
N PRO A 232 6.70 -8.66 11.20
CA PRO A 232 5.93 -7.72 12.00
C PRO A 232 6.69 -7.27 13.25
N VAL A 233 6.39 -6.04 13.69
CA VAL A 233 6.77 -5.44 14.96
C VAL A 233 5.55 -4.75 15.52
N THR A 234 5.27 -4.94 16.80
CA THR A 234 4.20 -4.25 17.50
C THR A 234 4.75 -3.41 18.63
N GLN A 235 4.18 -2.23 18.84
CA GLN A 235 4.58 -1.34 19.93
C GLN A 235 3.35 -0.62 20.50
N HIS A 236 3.36 -0.43 21.82
CA HIS A 236 2.43 0.47 22.47
C HIS A 236 2.93 1.92 22.31
N GLY A 237 2.13 2.74 21.63
CA GLY A 237 2.37 4.18 21.51
C GLY A 237 2.05 4.93 22.80
N GLN A 238 2.51 6.17 22.88
CA GLN A 238 2.08 7.11 23.92
C GLN A 238 0.65 7.57 23.60
N GLY A 239 -0.28 7.25 24.49
CA GLY A 239 -1.70 7.57 24.35
C GLY A 239 -2.50 6.60 23.49
N ALA A 240 -3.81 6.64 23.69
CA ALA A 240 -4.78 5.82 22.98
C ALA A 240 -5.86 6.64 22.25
N ARG A 241 -5.76 7.98 22.26
CA ARG A 241 -6.76 8.84 21.62
C ARG A 241 -6.73 8.73 20.09
N GLY A 242 -7.80 9.18 19.46
CA GLY A 242 -7.88 9.24 18.00
C GLY A 242 -6.86 10.22 17.43
N LEU A 243 -6.27 9.86 16.28
CA LEU A 243 -5.33 10.71 15.55
C LEU A 243 -6.11 11.74 14.73
N GLN A 244 -5.95 13.03 15.06
CA GLN A 244 -6.71 14.12 14.43
C GLN A 244 -5.87 14.79 13.35
N LEU A 245 -5.66 14.07 12.25
CA LEU A 245 -4.94 14.58 11.08
C LEU A 245 -5.71 15.74 10.41
N LYS A 246 -4.94 16.70 9.88
CA LYS A 246 -5.44 17.91 9.21
C LYS A 246 -4.51 18.30 8.07
N GLY A 247 -5.06 19.00 7.09
CA GLY A 247 -4.32 19.41 5.91
C GLY A 247 -3.93 18.22 5.03
N GLU A 248 -3.07 18.49 4.06
CA GLU A 248 -2.72 17.55 3.00
C GLU A 248 -1.85 16.38 3.53
N LEU A 249 -2.03 15.20 2.94
CA LEU A 249 -1.10 14.08 3.06
C LEU A 249 0.01 14.26 2.03
N TYR A 250 1.25 14.31 2.48
CA TYR A 250 2.42 14.44 1.63
C TYR A 250 3.06 13.08 1.38
N VAL A 251 3.37 12.78 0.11
CA VAL A 251 4.01 11.55 -0.34
C VAL A 251 5.28 11.87 -1.11
N GLY A 252 6.38 11.21 -0.78
CA GLY A 252 7.70 11.37 -1.39
C GLY A 252 8.54 12.52 -0.83
N GLY A 253 7.94 13.47 -0.11
CA GLY A 253 8.65 14.60 0.47
C GLY A 253 7.70 15.70 0.89
N VAL A 254 8.24 16.85 1.31
CA VAL A 254 7.46 18.03 1.72
C VAL A 254 8.11 19.30 1.17
N SER A 255 7.38 20.43 1.23
CA SER A 255 7.95 21.73 0.88
C SER A 255 9.13 22.10 1.80
N PRO A 256 10.11 22.89 1.33
CA PRO A 256 11.27 23.28 2.15
C PRO A 256 10.91 23.96 3.47
N GLY A 257 9.87 24.79 3.49
CA GLY A 257 9.39 25.44 4.71
C GLY A 257 8.79 24.47 5.72
N LEU A 258 8.15 23.40 5.26
CA LEU A 258 7.62 22.34 6.12
C LEU A 258 8.72 21.38 6.58
N LEU A 259 9.71 21.09 5.72
CA LEU A 259 10.87 20.26 6.05
C LEU A 259 11.61 20.79 7.28
N GLY A 260 11.83 22.11 7.35
CA GLY A 260 12.45 22.77 8.50
C GLY A 260 11.61 22.78 9.78
N ARG A 261 10.34 22.36 9.71
CA ARG A 261 9.36 22.35 10.81
C ARG A 261 8.90 20.96 11.20
N LEU A 262 9.50 19.90 10.64
CA LEU A 262 9.18 18.54 11.00
C LEU A 262 9.43 18.27 12.50
N PRO A 263 8.65 17.37 13.13
CA PRO A 263 8.86 16.98 14.52
C PRO A 263 10.30 16.51 14.76
N ARG A 264 10.85 16.80 15.95
CA ARG A 264 12.28 16.55 16.26
C ARG A 264 12.72 15.10 16.12
N LEU A 265 11.80 14.14 16.31
CA LEU A 265 12.08 12.71 16.22
C LEU A 265 12.19 12.21 14.77
N VAL A 266 11.74 13.01 13.80
CA VAL A 266 11.88 12.75 12.36
C VAL A 266 13.31 13.07 11.93
N ALA A 267 14.01 12.07 11.40
CA ALA A 267 15.43 12.17 11.07
C ALA A 267 15.68 12.77 9.67
N SER A 268 14.73 12.58 8.75
CA SER A 268 14.87 12.97 7.35
C SER A 268 15.10 14.47 7.19
N ARG A 269 16.10 14.81 6.36
CA ARG A 269 16.44 16.18 5.94
C ARG A 269 16.20 16.40 4.45
N GLY A 270 15.43 15.52 3.82
CA GLY A 270 15.01 15.58 2.44
C GLY A 270 13.91 14.56 2.17
N GLY A 271 13.24 14.70 1.02
CA GLY A 271 12.25 13.76 0.52
C GLY A 271 12.87 12.44 0.06
N PHE A 272 12.04 11.42 0.02
CA PHE A 272 12.30 10.14 -0.60
C PHE A 272 12.65 10.29 -2.08
N ARG A 273 13.58 9.45 -2.51
CA ARG A 273 14.09 9.39 -3.86
C ARG A 273 14.11 7.93 -4.25
N GLY A 274 13.32 7.54 -5.22
CA GLY A 274 12.97 6.15 -5.40
C GLY A 274 11.67 5.98 -6.16
N CYS A 275 11.11 4.79 -6.11
CA CYS A 275 9.75 4.53 -6.55
C CYS A 275 8.86 4.13 -5.39
N LEU A 276 7.60 4.53 -5.47
CA LEU A 276 6.51 4.03 -4.65
C LEU A 276 5.50 3.32 -5.55
N ALA A 277 4.91 2.24 -5.04
CA ALA A 277 3.91 1.46 -5.74
C ALA A 277 2.91 0.87 -4.74
N SER A 278 1.80 0.36 -5.25
CA SER A 278 0.80 -0.38 -4.47
C SER A 278 0.32 0.41 -3.24
N LEU A 279 0.18 1.73 -3.38
CA LEU A 279 -0.18 2.61 -2.28
C LEU A 279 -1.64 2.39 -1.88
N ASP A 280 -1.83 1.99 -0.63
CA ASP A 280 -3.11 1.79 0.02
C ASP A 280 -3.19 2.68 1.27
N LEU A 281 -4.14 3.61 1.24
CA LEU A 281 -4.39 4.58 2.29
C LEU A 281 -5.72 4.26 2.96
N ASN A 282 -5.68 3.34 3.92
CA ASN A 282 -6.84 2.89 4.69
C ASN A 282 -7.97 2.33 3.82
N GLY A 283 -7.59 1.43 2.91
CA GLY A 283 -8.49 0.79 1.95
C GLY A 283 -8.76 1.64 0.72
N ARG A 284 -8.15 2.83 0.54
CA ARG A 284 -8.24 3.64 -0.69
C ARG A 284 -6.95 3.49 -1.52
N LEU A 285 -7.10 3.20 -2.80
CA LEU A 285 -6.00 3.13 -3.77
C LEU A 285 -5.96 4.41 -4.64
N PRO A 286 -5.27 5.49 -4.22
CA PRO A 286 -5.21 6.72 -5.00
C PRO A 286 -4.32 6.56 -6.24
N ASP A 287 -4.71 7.16 -7.37
CA ASP A 287 -3.75 7.45 -8.44
C ASP A 287 -2.88 8.62 -7.98
N LEU A 288 -1.62 8.35 -7.60
CA LEU A 288 -0.70 9.36 -7.08
C LEU A 288 -0.52 10.58 -8.00
N LEU A 289 -0.73 10.44 -9.31
CA LEU A 289 -0.63 11.55 -10.26
C LEU A 289 -1.99 12.15 -10.59
N GLY A 290 -3.04 11.32 -10.66
CA GLY A 290 -4.40 11.74 -11.00
C GLY A 290 -5.16 12.40 -9.84
N ASP A 291 -4.98 11.90 -8.62
CA ASP A 291 -5.65 12.38 -7.40
C ASP A 291 -4.85 13.47 -6.66
N ALA A 292 -3.66 13.84 -7.17
CA ALA A 292 -2.80 14.83 -6.54
C ALA A 292 -3.44 16.22 -6.52
N LEU A 293 -3.58 16.80 -5.32
CA LEU A 293 -3.90 18.21 -5.13
C LEU A 293 -2.74 19.10 -5.59
N ARG A 294 -1.50 18.63 -5.38
CA ARG A 294 -0.27 19.30 -5.83
C ARG A 294 0.77 18.26 -6.23
N ARG A 295 1.54 18.58 -7.27
CA ARG A 295 2.72 17.82 -7.71
C ARG A 295 3.89 18.77 -7.86
N VAL A 296 4.99 18.49 -7.17
CA VAL A 296 6.18 19.34 -7.15
C VAL A 296 7.41 18.50 -7.46
N GLY A 297 8.33 19.06 -8.25
CA GLY A 297 9.57 18.39 -8.64
C GLY A 297 9.38 17.32 -9.71
N ASP A 298 10.30 16.37 -9.76
CA ASP A 298 10.32 15.28 -10.73
C ASP A 298 9.53 14.09 -10.20
N VAL A 299 8.24 14.01 -10.57
CA VAL A 299 7.36 12.89 -10.22
C VAL A 299 6.75 12.32 -11.51
N ARG A 300 7.07 11.06 -11.81
CA ARG A 300 6.76 10.42 -13.10
C ARG A 300 6.12 9.06 -12.91
N ARG A 301 5.22 8.68 -13.82
CA ARG A 301 4.62 7.34 -13.84
C ARG A 301 5.67 6.32 -14.27
N GLY A 302 5.57 5.10 -13.76
CA GLY A 302 6.54 4.05 -14.01
C GLY A 302 7.66 4.01 -12.98
N CYS A 303 8.53 3.01 -13.13
CA CYS A 303 9.68 2.84 -12.26
C CYS A 303 10.81 2.12 -13.01
N ASP A 304 11.38 2.83 -13.97
CA ASP A 304 12.48 2.32 -14.80
C ASP A 304 13.78 2.13 -14.00
N GLY A 305 13.80 2.55 -12.72
CA GLY A 305 14.97 2.46 -11.86
C GLY A 305 15.95 3.61 -12.12
N PRO A 306 17.21 3.48 -11.67
CA PRO A 306 18.21 4.50 -11.95
C PRO A 306 18.47 4.64 -13.44
N SER A 307 18.64 5.88 -13.90
CA SER A 307 18.82 6.23 -15.32
C SER A 307 20.02 5.56 -15.98
N THR A 308 21.05 5.23 -15.21
CA THR A 308 22.19 4.39 -15.63
C THR A 308 22.54 3.39 -14.53
N THR A 309 22.98 2.19 -14.92
CA THR A 309 23.36 1.12 -13.98
C THR A 309 24.85 0.84 -14.05
N CYS A 310 25.43 0.37 -12.95
CA CYS A 310 26.80 -0.12 -12.94
C CYS A 310 26.95 -1.31 -13.91
N ALA A 311 27.83 -1.14 -14.89
CA ALA A 311 28.34 -2.17 -15.77
C ALA A 311 29.84 -2.40 -15.49
N GLU A 312 30.41 -3.50 -16.01
CA GLU A 312 31.82 -3.84 -15.79
C GLU A 312 32.78 -2.74 -16.27
N ASP A 313 32.40 -1.96 -17.28
CA ASP A 313 33.16 -0.88 -17.89
C ASP A 313 32.77 0.52 -17.39
N SER A 314 31.88 0.61 -16.39
CA SER A 314 31.41 1.90 -15.86
C SER A 314 32.50 2.71 -15.16
N CYS A 315 33.49 2.03 -14.56
CA CYS A 315 34.63 2.66 -13.89
C CYS A 315 35.94 2.11 -14.46
N ALA A 316 36.83 3.01 -14.87
CA ALA A 316 38.12 2.61 -15.42
C ALA A 316 39.12 2.18 -14.34
N HIS A 317 40.19 1.51 -14.78
CA HIS A 317 41.37 1.18 -13.97
C HIS A 317 41.10 0.50 -12.62
N GLY A 318 40.04 -0.31 -12.54
CA GLY A 318 39.68 -1.05 -11.33
C GLY A 318 38.98 -0.22 -10.25
N GLY A 319 38.46 0.97 -10.59
CA GLY A 319 37.59 1.75 -9.71
C GLY A 319 36.30 1.00 -9.35
N VAL A 320 35.80 1.21 -8.12
CA VAL A 320 34.59 0.51 -7.65
C VAL A 320 33.35 1.29 -8.08
N CYS A 321 32.49 0.68 -8.87
CA CYS A 321 31.21 1.29 -9.26
C CYS A 321 30.21 1.25 -8.10
N LEU A 322 29.71 2.41 -7.70
CA LEU A 322 28.71 2.59 -6.66
C LEU A 322 27.39 3.04 -7.30
N GLN A 323 26.38 2.19 -7.24
CA GLN A 323 25.06 2.48 -7.79
C GLN A 323 24.35 3.58 -6.98
N GLN A 324 23.88 4.61 -7.68
CA GLN A 324 23.03 5.69 -7.15
C GLN A 324 21.65 5.63 -7.83
N TRP A 325 20.72 6.49 -7.40
CA TRP A 325 19.37 6.54 -8.00
C TRP A 325 19.32 7.33 -9.33
N ASP A 326 20.32 8.17 -9.61
CA ASP A 326 20.44 9.03 -10.82
C ASP A 326 21.46 8.47 -11.80
N GLY A 327 22.07 7.34 -11.45
CA GLY A 327 23.14 6.75 -12.21
C GLY A 327 24.10 6.03 -11.29
N PHE A 328 25.40 6.15 -11.55
CA PHE A 328 26.44 5.58 -10.70
C PHE A 328 27.55 6.59 -10.47
N THR A 329 28.38 6.32 -9.46
CA THR A 329 29.62 7.05 -9.18
C THR A 329 30.76 6.04 -9.05
N CYS A 330 31.97 6.43 -9.41
CA CYS A 330 33.14 5.57 -9.25
C CYS A 330 33.95 5.98 -8.01
N ASP A 331 34.21 5.03 -7.11
CA ASP A 331 35.19 5.20 -6.04
C ASP A 331 36.57 4.83 -6.56
N CYS A 332 37.38 5.88 -6.77
CA CYS A 332 38.74 5.79 -7.28
C CYS A 332 39.80 5.75 -6.17
N SER A 333 39.41 5.75 -4.89
CA SER A 333 40.32 5.91 -3.74
C SER A 333 41.42 4.83 -3.64
N MET A 334 41.14 3.64 -4.15
CA MET A 334 42.08 2.51 -4.23
C MET A 334 42.77 2.39 -5.60
N THR A 335 42.67 3.43 -6.44
CA THR A 335 43.30 3.52 -7.77
C THR A 335 44.28 4.69 -7.81
N ALA A 336 45.16 4.73 -8.82
CA ALA A 336 46.06 5.87 -9.07
C ALA A 336 45.40 7.00 -9.88
N PHE A 337 44.11 6.86 -10.22
CA PHE A 337 43.39 7.73 -11.16
C PHE A 337 42.32 8.56 -10.44
N GLY A 338 41.94 9.66 -11.05
CA GLY A 338 40.90 10.57 -10.59
C GLY A 338 39.73 10.72 -11.57
N GLY A 339 38.91 11.74 -11.34
CA GLY A 339 37.76 12.06 -12.18
C GLY A 339 36.53 11.18 -11.90
N ALA A 340 35.42 11.50 -12.56
CA ALA A 340 34.12 10.85 -12.31
C ALA A 340 34.09 9.35 -12.67
N GLY A 341 35.00 8.91 -13.55
CA GLY A 341 35.10 7.53 -14.03
C GLY A 341 36.45 6.84 -13.76
N CYS A 342 37.30 7.39 -12.87
CA CYS A 342 38.65 6.90 -12.60
C CYS A 342 39.56 6.79 -13.83
N ALA A 343 39.46 7.76 -14.74
CA ALA A 343 40.18 7.77 -16.02
C ALA A 343 41.16 8.95 -16.17
N GLU A 344 41.22 9.85 -15.18
CA GLU A 344 42.09 11.04 -15.19
C GLU A 344 43.40 10.84 -14.42
#